data_AF-A0A1C2XX32-F1
#
_entry.id   AF-A0A1C2XX32-F1
#
_cell.length_a   1.000
_cell.length_b   1.000
_cell.length_c   1.000
_cell.angle_alpha   90.00
_cell.angle_beta   90.00
_cell.angle_gamma   90.00
#
_symmetry.space_group_name_H-M   'P 1'
#
loop_
_entity.id
_entity.type
_entity.pdbx_description
1 polymer ?
#
loop_
_entity_poly.entity_id
_entity_poly.type
_entity_poly.pdbx_seq_one_letter_code
_entity_poly.pdbx_strand_id
1 'polypeptide(L)' 'MNCSAHNIIEDRLRDLSTQAVDKAKEYNSDFLGFTEKLHHTNLSAWQTLGSDWRKAFLTAEVEIVVDAMIVQTGMMGE' A
#
# COMPACT_ATOMS: atom_id res chain seq x y z
N MET A 1 -24.87 -3.55 2.15
CA MET A 1 -24.76 -4.05 3.53
C MET A 1 -23.39 -4.70 3.65
N ASN A 2 -22.41 -4.02 4.26
CA ASN A 2 -21.08 -4.62 4.50
C ASN A 2 -21.22 -5.56 5.69
N CYS A 3 -21.16 -6.87 5.43
CA CYS A 3 -21.17 -7.89 6.47
C CYS A 3 -19.85 -7.84 7.26
N SER A 4 -19.91 -8.18 8.56
CA SER A 4 -18.77 -8.20 9.50
C SER A 4 -17.49 -8.86 8.94
N ALA A 5 -17.63 -9.93 8.15
CA ALA A 5 -16.49 -10.61 7.53
C ALA A 5 -15.73 -9.79 6.48
N HIS A 6 -16.39 -8.90 5.72
CA HIS A 6 -15.72 -8.04 4.75
C HIS A 6 -14.84 -7.01 5.46
N ASN A 7 -15.39 -6.36 6.48
CA ASN A 7 -14.65 -5.38 7.29
C ASN A 7 -13.41 -6.01 7.94
N ILE A 8 -13.53 -7.24 8.48
CA ILE A 8 -12.39 -7.95 9.09
C ILE A 8 -11.26 -8.21 8.08
N ILE A 9 -11.60 -8.59 6.85
CA ILE A 9 -10.61 -8.84 5.80
C ILE A 9 -9.99 -7.54 5.32
N GLU A 10 -10.78 -6.50 5.10
CA GLU A 10 -10.30 -5.17 4.73
C GLU A 10 -9.33 -4.61 5.76
N ASP A 11 -9.69 -4.68 7.05
CA ASP A 11 -8.83 -4.25 8.15
C ASP A 11 -7.53 -5.05 8.19
N ARG A 12 -7.61 -6.38 8.03
CA ARG A 12 -6.41 -7.23 8.02
C ARG A 12 -5.49 -6.92 6.85
N LEU A 13 -6.06 -6.66 5.66
CA LEU A 13 -5.29 -6.26 4.48
C LEU A 13 -4.64 -4.89 4.69
N ARG A 14 -5.37 -3.94 5.29
CA ARG A 14 -4.86 -2.61 5.62
C ARG A 14 -3.66 -2.72 6.57
N ASP A 15 -3.76 -3.55 7.61
CA ASP A 15 -2.66 -3.77 8.56
C ASP A 15 -1.42 -4.36 7.88
N LEU A 16 -1.60 -5.34 6.99
CA LEU A 16 -0.50 -5.96 6.26
C LEU A 16 0.17 -4.99 5.29
N SER A 17 -0.63 -4.21 4.55
CA SER A 17 -0.11 -3.18 3.67
C SER A 17 0.62 -2.08 4.44
N THR A 18 0.11 -1.69 5.61
CA THR A 18 0.77 -0.72 6.50
C THR A 18 2.14 -1.24 6.94
N GLN A 19 2.21 -2.49 7.40
CA GLN A 19 3.49 -3.12 7.79
C GLN A 19 4.49 -3.19 6.62
N ALA A 20 4.02 -3.46 5.39
CA ALA A 20 4.88 -3.47 4.22
C ALA A 20 5.46 -2.08 3.92
N VAL A 21 4.65 -1.02 4.02
CA VAL A 21 5.09 0.37 3.88
C VAL A 21 6.07 0.75 5.00
N ASP A 22 5.79 0.35 6.24
CA ASP A 22 6.68 0.60 7.37
C ASP A 22 8.04 -0.08 7.18
N LYS A 23 8.06 -1.32 6.67
CA LYS A 23 9.32 -2.01 6.32
C LYS A 23 10.06 -1.35 5.16
N ALA A 24 9.34 -0.85 4.16
CA ALA A 24 9.94 -0.04 3.09
C ALA A 24 10.64 1.19 3.68
N LYS A 25 10.00 1.91 4.60
CA LYS A 25 10.60 3.05 5.29
C LYS A 25 11.77 2.65 6.20
N GLU A 26 11.62 1.62 7.03
CA GLU A 26 12.66 1.11 7.94
C GLU A 26 13.95 0.76 7.18
N TYR A 27 13.83 0.10 6.03
CA TYR A 27 14.97 -0.28 5.21
C TYR A 27 15.47 0.82 4.29
N ASN A 28 14.86 2.01 4.32
CA ASN A 28 15.10 3.06 3.35
C ASN A 28 15.03 2.49 1.91
N SER A 29 14.07 1.59 1.67
CA SER A 29 13.91 0.78 0.46
C SER A 29 12.54 1.08 -0.20
N ASP A 30 12.48 1.08 -1.52
CA ASP A 30 11.29 1.41 -2.31
C ASP A 30 10.98 0.20 -3.19
N PHE A 31 10.93 -0.96 -2.53
CA PHE A 31 10.61 -2.22 -3.19
C PHE A 31 9.13 -2.31 -3.58
N LEU A 32 8.31 -1.37 -3.12
CA LEU A 32 6.89 -1.23 -3.47
C LEU A 32 6.67 -0.39 -4.74
N GLY A 33 7.72 0.27 -5.26
CA GLY A 33 7.69 0.95 -6.56
C GLY A 33 7.04 2.33 -6.57
N PHE A 34 7.04 3.06 -5.45
CA PHE A 34 6.46 4.39 -5.36
C PHE A 34 7.15 5.40 -6.30
N THR A 35 8.48 5.36 -6.40
CA THR A 35 9.24 6.25 -7.33
C THR A 35 8.84 6.01 -8.77
N GLU A 36 8.72 4.74 -9.15
CA GLU A 36 8.36 4.33 -10.51
C GLU A 36 6.96 4.81 -10.83
N LYS A 37 6.01 4.59 -9.92
CA LYS A 37 4.64 5.09 -10.08
C LYS A 37 4.62 6.61 -10.21
N LEU A 38 5.38 7.34 -9.38
CA LEU A 38 5.47 8.80 -9.44
C LEU A 38 6.06 9.28 -10.77
N HIS A 39 7.11 8.64 -11.28
CA HIS A 39 7.67 8.95 -12.59
C HIS A 39 6.63 8.85 -13.70
N HIS A 40 5.77 7.82 -13.64
CA HIS A 40 4.71 7.59 -14.63
C HIS A 40 3.51 8.54 -14.48
N THR A 41 3.14 8.93 -13.27
CA THR A 41 1.93 9.74 -13.02
C THR A 41 2.20 11.24 -12.90
N ASN A 42 3.40 11.63 -12.45
CA ASN A 42 3.78 13.01 -12.24
C ASN A 42 5.30 13.21 -12.40
N LEU A 43 5.72 13.32 -13.66
CA LEU A 43 7.13 13.50 -14.03
C LEU A 43 7.75 14.75 -13.40
N SER A 44 7.00 15.84 -13.26
CA SER A 44 7.52 17.08 -12.66
C SER A 44 7.87 16.88 -11.18
N ALA A 45 6.98 16.27 -10.40
CA ALA A 45 7.27 15.95 -8.99
C ALA A 45 8.44 14.97 -8.86
N TRP A 46 8.52 13.98 -9.75
CA TRP A 46 9.65 13.06 -9.79
C TRP A 46 10.97 13.77 -10.08
N GLN A 47 11.01 14.71 -11.05
CA GLN A 47 12.21 15.49 -11.36
C GLN A 47 12.64 16.36 -10.17
N THR A 48 11.68 16.96 -9.45
CA THR A 48 11.98 17.75 -8.25
C THR A 48 12.51 16.88 -7.11
N LEU A 49 11.98 15.67 -6.92
CA LEU A 49 12.37 14.79 -5.83
C LEU A 49 13.54 13.88 -6.17
N GLY A 50 13.88 13.66 -7.43
CA GLY A 50 14.65 12.50 -7.91
C GLY A 50 15.86 12.10 -7.07
N SER A 51 16.73 13.04 -6.73
CA SER A 51 17.93 12.78 -5.90
C SER A 51 17.63 12.57 -4.41
N ASP A 52 16.58 13.21 -3.89
CA ASP A 52 16.18 13.17 -2.48
C ASP A 52 14.95 12.30 -2.21
N TRP A 53 14.48 11.56 -3.21
CA TRP A 53 13.27 10.75 -3.15
C TRP A 53 13.25 9.86 -1.90
N ARG A 54 14.37 9.18 -1.65
CA ARG A 54 14.53 8.29 -0.51
C ARG A 54 14.28 8.99 0.82
N LYS A 55 14.81 10.21 0.99
CA LYS A 55 14.60 11.01 2.21
C LYS A 55 13.16 11.48 2.31
N ALA A 56 12.57 11.94 1.21
CA ALA A 56 11.18 12.38 1.18
C ALA A 56 10.21 11.23 1.51
N PHE A 57 10.47 10.03 1.00
CA PHE A 57 9.65 8.84 1.25
C PHE A 57 9.63 8.44 2.72
N LEU A 58 10.75 8.57 3.44
CA LEU A 58 10.81 8.24 4.88
C LEU A 58 9.78 9.03 5.71
N THR A 59 9.54 10.30 5.37
CA THR A 59 8.61 11.17 6.11
C THR A 59 7.27 11.36 5.40
N ALA A 60 7.06 10.75 4.24
CA ALA A 60 5.81 10.86 3.50
C ALA A 60 4.66 10.22 4.28
N GLU A 61 3.52 10.93 4.37
CA GLU A 61 2.28 10.32 4.82
C GLU A 61 1.75 9.39 3.71
N VAL A 62 1.38 8.16 4.09
CA VAL A 62 0.89 7.15 3.15
C VAL A 62 -0.50 6.73 3.61
N GLU A 63 -1.50 7.09 2.81
CA GLU A 63 -2.88 6.64 3.01
C GLU A 63 -3.08 5.31 2.28
N ILE A 64 -3.62 4.31 3.00
CA ILE A 64 -3.91 2.98 2.46
C ILE A 64 -5.42 2.79 2.43
N VAL A 65 -5.97 2.77 1.22
CA VAL A 65 -7.37 2.46 0.96
C VAL A 65 -7.47 1.02 0.47
N VAL A 66 -8.22 0.20 1.19
CA VAL A 66 -8.50 -1.19 0.83
C VAL A 66 -9.98 -1.31 0.49
N ASP A 67 -10.25 -1.85 -0.68
CA ASP A 67 -11.59 -2.27 -1.13
C ASP A 67 -11.48 -3.76 -1.46
N ALA A 68 -12.14 -4.61 -0.67
CA ALA A 68 -12.01 -6.05 -0.78
C ALA A 68 -13.39 -6.74 -0.78
N MET A 69 -13.55 -7.73 -1.66
CA MET A 69 -14.76 -8.53 -1.77
C MET A 69 -14.44 -10.01 -1.67
N ILE A 70 -15.17 -10.73 -0.82
CA ILE A 70 -15.09 -12.19 -0.77
C ILE A 70 -15.91 -12.77 -1.92
N VAL A 71 -15.24 -13.33 -2.93
CA VAL A 71 -15.92 -13.87 -4.12
C VAL A 71 -16.45 -15.29 -3.89
N GLN A 72 -15.70 -16.12 -3.15
CA GLN A 72 -16.12 -17.47 -2.78
C GLN A 72 -15.38 -17.90 -1.53
N THR A 73 -16.10 -18.36 -0.50
CA THR A 73 -15.52 -19.14 0.58
C THR A 73 -15.79 -20.60 0.23
N GLY A 74 -14.76 -21.35 -0.17
CA GLY A 74 -14.92 -22.78 -0.46
C GLY A 74 -15.42 -23.49 0.79
N MET A 75 -16.73 -23.77 0.87
CA MET A 75 -17.23 -24.76 1.82
C MET A 75 -16.85 -26.12 1.27
N MET A 76 -15.92 -26.83 1.94
CA MET A 76 -15.80 -28.26 1.74
C MET A 76 -17.14 -28.86 2.16
N GLY A 77 -17.92 -29.33 1.19
CA GLY A 77 -19.11 -30.12 1.48
C GLY A 77 -18.68 -31.38 2.22
N GLU A 78 -19.31 -31.63 3.36
CA GLU A 78 -19.33 -32.94 4.01
C GLU A 78 -20.10 -33.96 3.17
#